data_AF-A0A973W1D7-F1
#
_entry.id   AF-A0A973W1D7-F1
#
_cell.length_a   1.000
_cell.length_b   1.000
_cell.length_c   1.000
_cell.angle_alpha   90.00
_cell.angle_beta   90.00
_cell.angle_gamma   90.00
#
_symmetry.space_group_name_H-M   'P 1'
#
loop_
_entity.id
_entity.type
_entity.pdbx_description
1 polymer ?
#
loop_
_entity_poly.entity_id
_entity_poly.type
_entity_poly.pdbx_seq_one_letter_code
_entity_poly.pdbx_strand_id
1 'polypeptide(L)'
;MTQPDVLDQKILDQKILDRNIRELQEWLRKAWQQLADPSLTAFSRRELRNQMKQCSADLRTQLQAAERAPRQPASPARKFAKPELRILA
;
A
#
# COMPACT_ATOMS: atom_id res chain seq x y z
N MET A 1 0.78 18.23 31.47
CA MET A 1 1.66 17.05 31.30
C MET A 1 1.35 16.46 29.93
N THR A 2 2.16 16.80 28.92
CA THR A 2 1.89 16.46 27.52
C THR A 2 2.55 15.13 27.18
N GLN A 3 1.77 14.16 26.72
CA GLN A 3 2.15 12.75 26.51
C GLN A 3 3.29 12.61 25.47
N PRO A 4 4.47 12.06 25.83
CA PRO A 4 5.55 11.78 24.87
C PRO A 4 5.28 10.55 23.99
N ASP A 5 4.41 9.64 24.43
CA ASP A 5 4.13 8.34 23.80
C ASP A 5 3.40 8.46 22.44
N VAL A 6 2.53 9.46 22.32
CA VAL A 6 1.72 9.68 21.10
C VAL A 6 2.58 10.17 19.92
N LEU A 7 3.71 10.85 20.21
CA LEU A 7 4.60 11.35 19.18
C LEU A 7 5.46 10.23 18.58
N ASP A 8 5.91 9.28 19.39
CA ASP A 8 6.69 8.12 18.94
C ASP A 8 5.85 7.20 18.03
N GLN A 9 4.60 6.92 18.45
CA GLN A 9 3.63 6.16 17.65
C GLN A 9 3.36 6.82 16.28
N LYS A 10 3.26 8.15 16.25
CA LYS A 10 3.05 8.91 15.00
C LYS A 10 4.28 8.89 14.10
N ILE A 11 5.48 8.95 14.66
CA ILE A 11 6.73 8.85 13.90
C ILE A 11 6.90 7.45 13.32
N LEU A 12 6.55 6.41 14.08
CA LEU A 12 6.57 5.03 13.63
C LEU A 12 5.59 4.80 12.48
N ASP A 13 4.35 5.30 12.63
CA ASP A 13 3.31 5.22 11.60
C ASP A 13 3.76 5.90 10.30
N GLN A 14 4.38 7.09 10.40
CA GLN A 14 4.91 7.79 9.24
C GLN A 14 6.08 7.05 8.56
N LYS A 15 6.98 6.45 9.34
CA LYS A 15 8.09 5.63 8.80
C LYS A 15 7.58 4.36 8.13
N ILE A 16 6.56 3.73 8.70
CA ILE A 16 5.90 2.56 8.12
C ILE A 16 5.22 2.97 6.80
N LEU A 17 4.53 4.11 6.76
CA LEU A 17 3.91 4.63 5.54
C LEU A 17 4.96 4.90 4.45
N ASP A 18 6.06 5.60 4.78
CA ASP A 18 7.14 5.90 3.83
C ASP A 18 7.78 4.62 3.27
N ARG A 19 8.02 3.62 4.13
CA ARG A 19 8.53 2.31 3.72
C ARG A 19 7.57 1.60 2.79
N ASN A 20 6.28 1.56 3.13
CA ASN A 20 5.25 0.96 2.27
C ASN A 20 5.18 1.68 0.92
N ILE A 21 5.23 3.01 0.89
CA ILE A 21 5.24 3.79 -0.36
C ILE A 21 6.44 3.39 -1.23
N ARG A 22 7.65 3.28 -0.66
CA ARG A 22 8.86 2.86 -1.39
C ARG A 22 8.75 1.44 -1.92
N GLU A 23 8.28 0.50 -1.09
CA GLU A 23 8.04 -0.89 -1.50
C GLU A 23 7.02 -0.97 -2.65
N LEU A 24 5.96 -0.17 -2.59
CA LEU A 24 4.93 -0.11 -3.63
C LEU A 24 5.44 0.51 -4.93
N GLN A 25 6.28 1.55 -4.84
CA GLN A 25 6.96 2.14 -6.00
C GLN A 25 7.91 1.14 -6.66
N GLU A 26 8.71 0.42 -5.88
CA GLU A 26 9.61 -0.60 -6.41
C GLU A 26 8.83 -1.75 -7.04
N TRP A 27 7.75 -2.19 -6.40
CA TRP A 27 6.85 -3.20 -6.94
C TRP A 27 6.23 -2.74 -8.27
N LEU A 28 5.72 -1.51 -8.37
CA LEU A 28 5.22 -0.95 -9.62
C LEU A 28 6.30 -0.93 -10.70
N ARG A 29 7.52 -0.53 -10.37
CA ARG A 29 8.64 -0.49 -11.33
C ARG A 29 8.98 -1.89 -11.85
N LYS A 30 9.04 -2.90 -10.97
CA LYS A 30 9.23 -4.31 -11.34
C LYS A 30 8.05 -4.84 -12.17
N ALA A 31 6.82 -4.45 -11.85
CA ALA A 31 5.64 -4.82 -12.63
C ALA A 31 5.66 -4.20 -14.03
N TRP A 32 6.08 -2.94 -14.18
CA TRP A 32 6.30 -2.32 -15.49
C TRP A 32 7.39 -3.03 -16.31
N GLN A 33 8.50 -3.43 -15.67
CA GLN A 33 9.55 -4.22 -16.34
C GLN A 33 9.03 -5.59 -16.80
N GLN A 34 8.26 -6.27 -15.95
CA GLN A 34 7.58 -7.51 -16.33
C GLN A 34 6.59 -7.28 -17.48
N LEU A 35 5.84 -6.19 -17.47
CA LEU A 35 4.95 -5.84 -18.58
C LEU A 35 5.72 -5.60 -19.90
N ALA A 36 7.01 -5.25 -19.86
CA ALA A 36 7.83 -5.15 -21.06
C ALA A 36 8.36 -6.52 -21.52
N ASP A 37 8.29 -7.55 -20.68
CA ASP A 37 8.71 -8.90 -21.04
C ASP A 37 7.73 -9.53 -22.05
N PRO A 38 8.21 -10.02 -23.21
CA PRO A 38 7.37 -10.65 -24.22
C PRO A 38 6.91 -12.06 -23.84
N SER A 39 7.52 -12.69 -22.84
CA SER A 39 7.22 -14.05 -22.38
C SER A 39 5.94 -14.11 -21.53
N LEU A 40 5.42 -12.95 -21.12
CA LEU A 40 4.20 -12.85 -20.33
C LEU A 40 2.95 -13.07 -21.18
N THR A 41 2.14 -14.05 -20.74
CA THR A 41 0.85 -14.36 -21.35
C THR A 41 -0.07 -13.14 -21.35
N ALA A 42 -0.98 -13.07 -22.33
CA ALA A 42 -1.94 -11.98 -22.43
C ALA A 42 -2.82 -11.85 -21.18
N PHE A 43 -3.12 -12.98 -20.51
CA PHE A 43 -3.85 -13.02 -19.25
C PHE A 43 -3.04 -12.37 -18.12
N SER A 44 -1.82 -12.84 -17.88
CA SER A 44 -0.93 -12.30 -16.84
C SER A 44 -0.66 -10.81 -17.04
N ARG A 45 -0.54 -10.35 -18.30
CA ARG A 45 -0.39 -8.93 -18.65
C ARG A 45 -1.61 -8.09 -18.28
N ARG A 46 -2.83 -8.62 -18.51
CA ARG A 46 -4.09 -7.97 -18.09
C ARG A 46 -4.23 -7.96 -16.57
N GLU A 47 -3.93 -9.07 -15.93
CA GLU A 47 -3.99 -9.22 -14.48
C GLU A 47 -3.02 -8.28 -13.77
N LEU A 48 -1.78 -8.15 -14.29
CA LEU A 48 -0.79 -7.21 -13.77
C LEU A 48 -1.28 -5.76 -13.90
N ARG A 49 -1.84 -5.37 -15.06
CA ARG A 49 -2.43 -4.03 -15.23
C ARG A 49 -3.59 -3.76 -14.28
N ASN A 50 -4.46 -4.75 -14.06
CA ASN A 50 -5.58 -4.61 -13.11
C ASN A 50 -5.08 -4.42 -11.69
N GLN A 51 -4.11 -5.22 -11.25
CA GLN A 51 -3.49 -5.09 -9.94
C GLN A 51 -2.79 -3.74 -9.76
N MET A 52 -2.08 -3.25 -10.78
CA MET A 52 -1.45 -1.92 -10.75
C MET A 52 -2.49 -0.81 -10.61
N LYS A 53 -3.60 -0.89 -11.35
CA LYS A 53 -4.73 0.06 -11.21
C LYS A 53 -5.31 0.03 -9.80
N GLN A 54 -5.60 -1.16 -9.28
CA GLN A 54 -6.19 -1.31 -7.95
C GLN A 54 -5.25 -0.81 -6.85
N CYS A 55 -3.97 -1.14 -6.91
CA CYS A 55 -2.96 -0.63 -5.98
C CYS A 55 -2.84 0.91 -6.05
N SER A 56 -2.86 1.50 -7.25
CA SER A 56 -2.81 2.96 -7.39
C SER A 56 -4.05 3.66 -6.84
N ALA A 57 -5.24 3.07 -7.01
CA ALA A 57 -6.48 3.59 -6.45
C ALA A 57 -6.50 3.48 -4.92
N ASP A 58 -6.02 2.36 -4.37
CA ASP A 58 -5.91 2.14 -2.93
C ASP A 58 -4.92 3.10 -2.28
N LEU A 59 -3.72 3.23 -2.85
CA LEU A 59 -2.71 4.20 -2.40
C LEU A 59 -3.27 5.62 -2.39
N ARG A 60 -3.96 6.03 -3.46
CA ARG A 60 -4.57 7.36 -3.55
C ARG A 60 -5.69 7.54 -2.51
N THR A 61 -6.44 6.50 -2.20
CA THR A 61 -7.46 6.52 -1.14
C THR A 61 -6.81 6.65 0.25
N GLN A 62 -5.73 5.91 0.52
CA GLN A 62 -4.98 6.01 1.77
C GLN A 62 -4.31 7.38 1.92
N LEU A 63 -3.72 7.92 0.85
CA LEU A 63 -3.12 9.25 0.85
C LEU A 63 -4.18 10.33 1.10
N GLN A 64 -5.31 10.24 0.40
CA GLN A 64 -6.43 11.17 0.60
C GLN A 64 -7.02 11.05 2.01
N ALA A 65 -7.07 9.85 2.60
CA ALA A 65 -7.49 9.66 3.98
C ALA A 65 -6.49 10.27 4.98
N ALA A 66 -5.18 10.15 4.72
CA ALA A 66 -4.14 10.78 5.51
C ALA A 66 -4.14 12.31 5.39
N GLU A 67 -4.43 12.86 4.21
CA GLU A 67 -4.56 14.31 3.97
C GLU A 67 -5.86 14.88 4.55
N ARG A 68 -6.94 14.10 4.52
CA ARG A 68 -8.27 14.50 5.03
C ARG A 68 -8.43 14.22 6.53
N ALA A 69 -7.53 13.48 7.15
CA ALA A 69 -7.47 13.37 8.59
C ALA A 69 -7.14 14.76 9.17
N PRO A 70 -8.05 15.42 9.92
CA PRO A 70 -7.60 16.49 10.79
C PRO A 70 -6.54 15.89 11.68
N ARG A 71 -5.45 16.62 11.90
CA ARG A 71 -4.33 16.27 12.79
C ARG A 71 -4.88 16.02 14.20
N GLN A 72 -5.44 14.85 14.44
CA GLN A 72 -6.09 14.44 15.68
C GLN A 72 -5.56 13.06 16.10
N PRO A 73 -5.30 12.87 17.40
CA PRO A 73 -4.52 11.75 17.90
C PRO A 73 -5.30 10.43 17.85
N ALA A 74 -4.59 9.40 17.40
CA ALA A 74 -4.77 7.96 17.63
C ALA A 74 -6.21 7.42 17.79
N SER A 75 -6.66 6.65 16.79
CA SER A 75 -7.63 5.56 17.00
C SER A 75 -6.95 4.24 16.65
N PRO A 76 -7.13 3.17 17.46
CA PRO A 76 -6.25 2.02 17.45
C PRO A 76 -6.37 1.19 16.18
N ALA A 77 -5.22 0.77 15.69
CA ALA A 77 -4.95 0.01 14.48
C ALA A 77 -6.00 -1.08 14.20
N ARG A 78 -6.76 -0.89 13.11
CA ARG A 78 -7.51 -1.98 12.48
C ARG A 78 -6.47 -2.87 11.80
N LYS A 79 -6.10 -3.96 12.48
CA LYS A 79 -5.16 -4.96 11.97
C LYS A 79 -5.61 -5.40 10.57
N PHE A 80 -4.82 -5.05 9.58
CA PHE A 80 -5.01 -5.43 8.18
C PHE A 80 -5.01 -6.96 8.10
N ALA A 81 -6.19 -7.56 7.93
CA ALA A 81 -6.31 -9.01 7.75
C ALA A 81 -5.87 -9.34 6.33
N LYS A 82 -4.71 -9.99 6.20
CA LYS A 82 -4.17 -10.49 4.94
C LYS A 82 -5.22 -11.40 4.27
N PRO A 83 -5.63 -11.14 3.01
CA PRO A 83 -6.52 -12.05 2.30
C PRO A 83 -5.77 -13.36 2.01
N GLU A 84 -6.27 -14.47 2.57
CA GLU A 84 -5.83 -15.83 2.24
C GLU A 84 -6.20 -16.14 0.79
N LEU A 85 -5.18 -16.32 -0.05
CA LEU A 85 -5.32 -16.74 -1.43
C LEU A 85 -5.75 -18.21 -1.45
N ARG A 86 -7.06 -18.46 -1.58
CA ARG A 86 -7.58 -19.80 -1.88
C ARG A 86 -7.27 -20.13 -3.33
N ILE A 87 -6.10 -20.72 -3.57
CA ILE A 87 -5.80 -21.42 -4.81
C ILE A 87 -6.56 -22.75 -4.74
N LEU A 88 -7.60 -22.88 -5.57
CA LEU A 88 -8.29 -24.15 -5.80
C LEU A 88 -7.34 -25.07 -6.58
N ALA A 89 -6.98 -26.20 -5.98
CA ALA A 89 -6.34 -27.34 -6.65
C ALA A 89 -7.40 -28.17 -7.40
#